data_AF-A0A9J6EP29-F1
#
_entry.id   AF-A0A9J6EP29-F1
#
_cell.length_a   1.000
_cell.length_b   1.000
_cell.length_c   1.000
_cell.angle_alpha   90.00
_cell.angle_beta   90.00
_cell.angle_gamma   90.00
#
_symmetry.space_group_name_H-M   'P 1'
#
loop_
_entity.id
_entity.type
_entity.pdbx_description
1 polymer ?
#
loop_
_entity_poly.entity_id
_entity_poly.type
_entity_poly.pdbx_seq_one_letter_code
_entity_poly.pdbx_strand_id
1 'polypeptide(L)'
;MKQTAKLSLFKAPADPERLGRSVWERYLHRGDKRLTPDSAVCELHFEQSFIVRDYVHIINGTELRIPRGTPTLTPDAVPTILPNVAPHLSKRLPPERNVRKRSEEDAVPRKRRRLSTTDEPAVRNRSPSSVSDVLNEPTANDDALATIAALRDVKLPNRYTAEAVQPNSPSVGVIKKMLEFLNKREDHTDKKQFLNQSTAEGLRITLTSTLELLDNLHKKVGHTYLITSQLSQDKSENFFGIVRMSSGCNTHPTPQQFLLAVNCLSFYNLARSVTGGNSTADTISSLLSIEDSELTGKKKLMDTVNSHLNKQAPANESTSGNSAEHSYNVRRSDSRLICHIAGYVAKRCVLPSSCPACTDCLLLSAQDGRRMPAAEFIKHIDLGGLHYPSLELLKFISRLEDVFTNCFSGRKLHSESVMDVLHMIHHASPLQVGCEIHTKSLTARIVGFYVTMRLHFFVKGENKSNLLRKRNSAKHLKLSRLN
;
A
#
# COMPACT_ATOMS: atom_id res chain seq x y z
N MET A 1 13.01 -60.59 1.72
CA MET A 1 12.02 -59.64 1.15
C MET A 1 12.76 -58.35 0.76
N LYS A 2 12.87 -58.03 -0.54
CA LYS A 2 13.54 -56.79 -0.97
C LYS A 2 12.66 -55.59 -0.60
N GLN A 3 13.17 -54.67 0.22
CA GLN A 3 12.50 -53.40 0.50
C GLN A 3 12.28 -52.66 -0.83
N THR A 4 11.02 -52.46 -1.23
CA THR A 4 10.66 -51.64 -2.38
C THR A 4 10.91 -50.18 -2.00
N ALA A 5 11.93 -49.56 -2.59
CA ALA A 5 12.21 -48.14 -2.40
C ALA A 5 10.98 -47.30 -2.80
N LYS A 6 10.59 -46.33 -1.97
CA LYS A 6 9.51 -45.38 -2.29
C LYS A 6 9.97 -44.48 -3.45
N LEU A 7 9.35 -44.66 -4.61
CA LEU A 7 9.65 -43.85 -5.80
C LEU A 7 8.85 -42.54 -5.80
N SER A 8 9.49 -41.45 -6.23
CA SER A 8 8.82 -40.15 -6.41
C SER A 8 7.92 -40.15 -7.65
N LEU A 9 6.76 -39.50 -7.57
CA LEU A 9 5.80 -39.33 -8.68
C LEU A 9 5.67 -37.84 -9.05
N PHE A 10 5.80 -37.53 -10.33
CA PHE A 10 5.71 -36.17 -10.87
C PHE A 10 4.47 -36.01 -11.75
N LYS A 11 3.65 -34.99 -11.47
CA LYS A 11 2.44 -34.70 -12.26
C LYS A 11 2.80 -34.17 -13.64
N ALA A 12 2.00 -34.54 -14.64
CA ALA A 12 2.14 -34.03 -15.99
C ALA A 12 1.91 -32.50 -16.03
N PRO A 13 2.68 -31.74 -16.83
CA PRO A 13 2.48 -30.29 -16.97
C PRO A 13 1.05 -29.92 -17.39
N ALA A 14 0.54 -28.81 -16.84
CA ALA A 14 -0.77 -28.26 -17.20
C ALA A 14 -0.77 -27.55 -18.56
N ASP A 15 0.38 -26.99 -18.95
CA ASP A 15 0.53 -26.11 -20.11
C ASP A 15 0.71 -26.90 -21.43
N PRO A 16 0.01 -26.52 -22.53
CA PRO A 16 0.10 -27.26 -23.81
C PRO A 16 1.32 -26.96 -24.70
N GLU A 17 2.06 -25.86 -24.53
CA GLU A 17 3.10 -25.45 -25.51
C GLU A 17 4.54 -25.26 -24.99
N ARG A 18 5.47 -25.49 -25.95
CA ARG A 18 6.95 -25.47 -25.98
C ARG A 18 7.75 -26.45 -25.11
N LEU A 19 7.29 -26.84 -23.93
CA LEU A 19 7.88 -27.93 -23.12
C LEU A 19 6.78 -28.73 -22.37
N GLY A 20 5.56 -28.65 -22.90
CA GLY A 20 4.33 -29.10 -22.27
C GLY A 20 3.99 -30.57 -22.44
N ARG A 21 2.76 -30.92 -22.00
CA ARG A 21 2.20 -32.28 -21.97
C ARG A 21 2.37 -33.08 -23.27
N SER A 22 2.26 -32.41 -24.42
CA SER A 22 2.43 -33.00 -25.75
C SER A 22 3.85 -33.55 -26.00
N VAL A 23 4.86 -32.94 -25.36
CA VAL A 23 6.25 -33.43 -25.41
C VAL A 23 6.37 -34.71 -24.60
N TRP A 24 5.88 -34.73 -23.36
CA TRP A 24 5.87 -35.94 -22.53
C TRP A 24 5.10 -37.09 -23.19
N GLU A 25 3.97 -36.81 -23.85
CA GLU A 25 3.19 -37.80 -24.57
C GLU A 25 3.96 -38.39 -25.77
N ARG A 26 4.69 -37.55 -26.52
CA ARG A 26 5.55 -38.00 -27.63
C ARG A 26 6.70 -38.90 -27.15
N TYR A 27 7.34 -38.60 -26.02
CA TYR A 27 8.48 -39.38 -25.52
C TYR A 27 8.09 -40.66 -24.79
N LEU A 28 6.90 -40.73 -24.19
CA LEU A 28 6.42 -41.94 -23.51
C LEU A 28 5.96 -43.06 -24.46
N HIS A 29 5.73 -42.75 -25.75
CA HIS A 29 5.37 -43.71 -26.81
C HIS A 29 4.22 -44.68 -26.44
N ARG A 30 3.25 -44.25 -25.61
CA ARG A 30 2.11 -45.07 -25.21
C ARG A 30 0.91 -44.79 -26.12
N GLY A 31 0.53 -45.75 -26.95
CA GLY A 31 -0.68 -45.68 -27.79
C GLY A 31 -1.99 -45.90 -27.02
N ASP A 32 -1.91 -46.60 -25.88
CA ASP A 32 -3.11 -47.10 -25.18
C ASP A 32 -3.80 -46.05 -24.29
N LYS A 33 -3.06 -45.00 -23.87
CA LYS A 33 -3.56 -44.01 -22.92
C LYS A 33 -2.96 -42.63 -23.14
N ARG A 34 -3.82 -41.65 -23.42
CA ARG A 34 -3.44 -40.22 -23.50
C ARG A 34 -3.11 -39.66 -22.13
N LEU A 35 -2.14 -38.75 -22.08
CA LEU A 35 -1.72 -38.12 -20.83
C LEU A 35 -2.76 -37.06 -20.44
N THR A 36 -3.32 -37.15 -19.24
CA THR A 36 -4.25 -36.14 -18.67
C THR A 36 -3.53 -35.26 -17.64
N PRO A 37 -4.08 -34.09 -17.26
CA PRO A 37 -3.48 -33.25 -16.20
C PRO A 37 -3.30 -33.97 -14.86
N ASP A 38 -4.12 -34.99 -14.59
CA ASP A 38 -4.07 -35.81 -13.37
C ASP A 38 -3.12 -37.01 -13.47
N SER A 39 -2.52 -37.22 -14.65
CA SER A 39 -1.55 -38.30 -14.85
C SER A 39 -0.22 -37.95 -14.16
N ALA A 40 0.42 -38.96 -13.56
CA ALA A 40 1.75 -38.84 -12.96
C ALA A 40 2.73 -39.85 -13.56
N VAL A 41 4.01 -39.48 -13.60
CA VAL A 41 5.12 -40.29 -14.11
C VAL A 41 6.14 -40.46 -12.99
N CYS A 42 6.65 -41.68 -12.80
CA CYS A 42 7.62 -41.95 -11.74
C CYS A 42 9.04 -41.50 -12.10
N GLU A 43 9.86 -41.28 -11.08
CA GLU A 43 11.24 -40.79 -11.22
C GLU A 43 12.16 -41.69 -12.07
N LEU A 44 11.81 -42.97 -12.27
CA LEU A 44 12.57 -43.91 -13.10
C LEU A 44 12.59 -43.53 -14.59
N HIS A 45 11.64 -42.70 -15.02
CA HIS A 45 11.55 -42.24 -16.41
C HIS A 45 12.39 -40.99 -16.68
N PHE A 46 12.95 -40.37 -15.65
CA PHE A 46 13.74 -39.15 -15.75
C PHE A 46 15.21 -39.43 -15.40
N GLU A 47 16.11 -38.69 -16.02
CA GLU A 47 17.50 -38.69 -15.62
C GLU A 47 17.67 -38.00 -14.25
N GLN A 48 18.58 -38.51 -13.41
CA GLN A 48 18.72 -38.01 -12.04
C GLN A 48 19.15 -36.53 -11.98
N SER A 49 19.80 -36.02 -13.02
CA SER A 49 20.18 -34.61 -13.18
C SER A 49 18.98 -33.67 -13.19
N PHE A 50 17.84 -34.11 -13.71
CA PHE A 50 16.61 -33.30 -13.78
C PHE A 50 15.78 -33.36 -12.49
N ILE A 51 16.17 -34.18 -11.51
CA ILE A 51 15.45 -34.34 -10.24
C ILE A 51 16.09 -33.47 -9.16
N VAL A 52 15.46 -32.34 -8.85
CA VAL A 52 15.89 -31.42 -7.80
C VAL A 52 15.46 -31.95 -6.44
N ARG A 53 16.43 -32.45 -5.66
CA ARG A 53 16.23 -32.92 -4.28
C ARG A 53 16.60 -31.90 -3.21
N ASP A 54 17.36 -30.85 -3.53
CA ASP A 54 17.82 -29.85 -2.57
C ASP A 54 17.42 -28.42 -2.99
N TYR A 55 17.19 -27.52 -2.02
CA TYR A 55 17.21 -26.07 -2.22
C TYR A 55 18.64 -25.58 -2.09
N VAL A 56 19.18 -24.98 -3.15
CA VAL A 56 20.51 -24.36 -3.16
C VAL A 56 20.35 -22.86 -2.92
N HIS A 57 20.91 -22.35 -1.82
CA HIS A 57 20.97 -20.92 -1.50
C HIS A 57 22.43 -20.48 -1.38
N ILE A 58 22.81 -19.41 -2.08
CA ILE A 58 24.15 -18.81 -1.96
C ILE A 58 24.06 -17.66 -0.96
N ILE A 59 24.68 -17.82 0.21
CA ILE A 59 24.78 -16.77 1.23
C ILE A 59 26.27 -16.47 1.43
N ASN A 60 26.68 -15.23 1.18
CA ASN A 60 28.08 -14.78 1.32
C ASN A 60 29.10 -15.66 0.60
N GLY A 61 28.79 -16.12 -0.63
CA GLY A 61 29.68 -16.97 -1.42
C GLY A 61 29.75 -18.44 -0.98
N THR A 62 29.03 -18.83 0.08
CA THR A 62 28.95 -20.22 0.55
C THR A 62 27.64 -20.86 0.11
N GLU A 63 27.71 -22.04 -0.50
CA GLU A 63 26.55 -22.78 -0.99
C GLU A 63 25.89 -23.58 0.13
N LEU A 64 24.67 -23.21 0.52
CA LEU A 64 23.84 -23.93 1.48
C LEU A 64 22.82 -24.82 0.76
N ARG A 65 22.91 -26.14 0.95
CA ARG A 65 21.97 -27.12 0.40
C ARG A 65 21.02 -27.62 1.48
N ILE A 66 19.72 -27.39 1.30
CA ILE A 66 18.66 -27.85 2.22
C ILE A 66 17.83 -28.92 1.52
N PRO A 67 17.73 -30.17 2.02
CA PRO A 67 16.98 -31.23 1.37
C PRO A 67 15.48 -30.91 1.32
N ARG A 68 14.85 -31.19 0.18
CA ARG A 68 13.41 -31.02 -0.04
C ARG A 68 12.66 -32.21 0.55
N GLY A 69 11.52 -31.95 1.18
CA GLY A 69 10.59 -33.00 1.61
C GLY A 69 9.92 -33.74 0.45
N THR A 70 9.78 -33.10 -0.71
CA THR A 70 9.28 -33.71 -1.95
C THR A 70 10.17 -33.27 -3.12
N PRO A 71 10.80 -34.21 -3.84
CA PRO A 71 11.58 -33.89 -5.03
C PRO A 71 10.72 -33.18 -6.09
N THR A 72 11.33 -32.33 -6.90
CA THR A 72 10.66 -31.65 -8.03
C THR A 72 11.53 -31.74 -9.27
N LEU A 73 10.91 -31.71 -10.46
CA LEU A 73 11.66 -31.68 -11.72
C LEU A 73 12.11 -30.26 -12.07
N THR A 74 13.22 -30.14 -12.80
CA THR A 74 13.61 -28.91 -13.48
C THR A 74 12.63 -28.60 -14.63
N PRO A 75 12.49 -27.32 -15.05
CA PRO A 75 11.50 -26.92 -16.06
C PRO A 75 11.75 -27.52 -17.47
N ASP A 76 12.94 -28.04 -17.72
CA ASP A 76 13.39 -28.67 -18.96
C ASP A 76 13.32 -30.21 -18.93
N ALA A 77 12.85 -30.81 -17.83
CA ALA A 77 12.81 -32.26 -17.64
C ALA A 77 11.81 -32.96 -18.58
N VAL A 78 12.29 -33.96 -19.32
CA VAL A 78 11.49 -34.80 -20.23
C VAL A 78 11.70 -36.27 -19.89
N PRO A 79 10.64 -37.12 -19.88
CA PRO A 79 10.76 -38.54 -19.56
C PRO A 79 11.36 -39.31 -20.75
N THR A 80 12.68 -39.45 -20.77
CA THR A 80 13.43 -40.08 -21.88
C THR A 80 13.85 -41.53 -21.62
N ILE A 81 13.67 -42.03 -20.39
CA ILE A 81 14.07 -43.38 -19.97
C ILE A 81 12.84 -44.30 -19.97
N LEU A 82 12.87 -45.36 -20.77
CA LEU A 82 11.80 -46.37 -20.85
C LEU A 82 12.36 -47.75 -20.46
N PRO A 83 12.27 -48.16 -19.18
CA PRO A 83 12.99 -49.33 -18.67
C PRO A 83 12.53 -50.68 -19.25
N ASN A 84 11.33 -50.76 -19.84
CA ASN A 84 10.73 -52.00 -20.37
C ASN A 84 10.60 -52.04 -21.90
N VAL A 85 11.26 -51.13 -22.64
CA VAL A 85 11.14 -51.01 -24.10
C VAL A 85 12.52 -51.13 -24.75
N ALA A 86 12.56 -51.60 -26.00
CA ALA A 86 13.79 -51.84 -26.75
C ALA A 86 14.75 -50.63 -26.72
N PRO A 87 16.06 -50.85 -26.54
CA PRO A 87 17.03 -49.81 -26.17
C PRO A 87 17.19 -48.67 -27.19
N HIS A 88 16.75 -48.85 -28.44
CA HIS A 88 16.76 -47.82 -29.48
C HIS A 88 15.71 -46.70 -29.27
N LEU A 89 14.71 -46.92 -28.41
CA LEU A 89 13.65 -45.94 -28.09
C LEU A 89 13.96 -45.14 -26.82
N SER A 90 14.92 -45.57 -26.01
CA SER A 90 15.41 -44.85 -24.82
C SER A 90 16.64 -44.03 -25.18
N LYS A 91 16.61 -42.71 -24.97
CA LYS A 91 17.77 -41.82 -25.23
C LYS A 91 18.25 -41.22 -23.92
N ARG A 92 19.49 -41.51 -23.49
CA ARG A 92 20.15 -40.74 -22.42
C ARG A 92 20.66 -39.43 -23.02
N LEU A 93 20.35 -38.31 -22.39
CA LEU A 93 20.84 -37.01 -22.84
C LEU A 93 22.33 -36.90 -22.40
N PRO A 94 23.20 -36.29 -23.22
CA PRO A 94 24.58 -36.03 -22.80
C PRO A 94 24.58 -35.14 -21.55
N PRO A 95 25.49 -35.36 -20.58
CA PRO A 95 25.64 -34.46 -19.46
C PRO A 95 25.97 -33.04 -19.96
N GLU A 96 25.36 -32.02 -19.35
CA GLU A 96 25.60 -30.62 -19.69
C GLU A 96 27.11 -30.32 -19.63
N ARG A 97 27.63 -29.74 -20.71
CA ARG A 97 29.03 -29.35 -20.81
C ARG A 97 29.23 -28.12 -19.92
N ASN A 98 30.08 -28.23 -18.89
CA ASN A 98 30.42 -27.12 -18.01
C ASN A 98 30.83 -25.89 -18.84
N VAL A 99 29.97 -24.88 -18.87
CA VAL A 99 30.31 -23.58 -19.43
C VAL A 99 31.34 -22.96 -18.49
N ARG A 100 32.57 -22.75 -18.98
CA ARG A 100 33.62 -22.05 -18.22
C ARG A 100 33.08 -20.69 -17.80
N LYS A 101 32.85 -20.48 -16.51
CA LYS A 101 32.66 -19.14 -15.93
C LYS A 101 33.95 -18.37 -16.17
N ARG A 102 33.89 -17.33 -17.00
CA ARG A 102 34.94 -16.32 -17.08
C ARG A 102 34.97 -15.61 -15.74
N SER A 103 36.09 -15.67 -15.03
CA SER A 103 36.30 -14.93 -13.78
C SER A 103 36.19 -13.44 -14.07
N GLU A 104 35.52 -12.70 -13.18
CA GLU A 104 35.36 -11.24 -13.24
C GLU A 104 36.68 -10.47 -13.07
N GLU A 105 37.81 -11.16 -12.87
CA GLU A 105 39.15 -10.56 -12.72
C GLU A 105 39.83 -10.17 -14.05
N ASP A 106 39.30 -10.58 -15.20
CA ASP A 106 39.90 -10.27 -16.52
C ASP A 106 39.41 -8.95 -17.16
N ALA A 107 38.63 -8.14 -16.43
CA ALA A 107 38.16 -6.84 -16.91
C ALA A 107 39.02 -5.68 -16.37
N VAL A 108 40.31 -5.65 -16.73
CA VAL A 108 41.18 -4.49 -16.44
C VAL A 108 40.85 -3.34 -17.42
N PRO A 109 40.51 -2.13 -16.94
CA PRO A 109 40.41 -0.95 -17.79
C PRO A 109 41.79 -0.48 -18.25
N ARG A 110 41.93 -0.17 -19.55
CA ARG A 110 43.13 0.41 -20.16
C ARG A 110 43.64 1.63 -19.36
N LYS A 111 44.76 1.49 -18.65
CA LYS A 111 45.51 2.61 -18.08
C LYS A 111 46.23 3.37 -19.19
N ARG A 112 45.96 4.68 -19.28
CA ARG A 112 46.77 5.65 -20.02
C ARG A 112 48.18 5.67 -19.43
N ARG A 113 49.15 5.52 -20.32
CA ARG A 113 50.59 5.58 -20.11
C ARG A 113 51.00 6.97 -19.57
N ARG A 114 51.58 7.05 -18.37
CA ARG A 114 52.45 8.16 -17.95
C ARG A 114 53.76 7.62 -17.41
N LEU A 115 54.81 8.34 -17.77
CA LEU A 115 56.23 8.05 -17.65
C LEU A 115 56.71 8.07 -16.18
N SER A 116 57.77 7.30 -15.96
CA SER A 116 58.56 7.08 -14.74
C SER A 116 59.37 8.28 -14.25
N THR A 117 59.62 8.33 -12.94
CA THR A 117 60.85 8.81 -12.24
C THR A 117 60.62 8.53 -10.72
N THR A 118 61.14 7.42 -10.18
CA THR A 118 62.40 7.25 -9.41
C THR A 118 62.42 7.89 -8.01
N ASP A 119 62.60 6.98 -7.04
CA ASP A 119 63.36 7.03 -5.79
C ASP A 119 62.73 7.45 -4.44
N GLU A 120 63.04 6.58 -3.48
CA GLU A 120 62.70 6.39 -2.05
C GLU A 120 63.58 7.30 -1.12
N PRO A 121 63.65 7.15 0.22
CA PRO A 121 62.65 7.37 1.29
C PRO A 121 63.22 8.24 2.46
N ALA A 122 62.40 8.65 3.46
CA ALA A 122 62.83 8.93 4.86
C ALA A 122 61.61 9.26 5.77
N VAL A 123 61.22 8.41 6.72
CA VAL A 123 61.55 8.40 8.17
C VAL A 123 60.96 9.55 9.02
N ARG A 124 59.95 9.16 9.81
CA ARG A 124 59.61 9.50 11.23
C ARG A 124 60.33 10.70 11.90
N ASN A 125 59.57 11.62 12.54
CA ASN A 125 59.33 11.63 14.00
C ASN A 125 58.53 12.85 14.52
N ARG A 126 57.84 12.57 15.64
CA ARG A 126 57.13 13.38 16.66
C ARG A 126 57.67 14.81 16.88
N SER A 127 56.86 15.80 17.26
CA SER A 127 56.27 16.00 18.62
C SER A 127 55.38 17.27 18.66
N PRO A 128 54.56 17.48 19.70
CA PRO A 128 53.57 18.55 19.80
C PRO A 128 54.05 19.76 20.61
N SER A 129 53.59 20.93 20.22
CA SER A 129 53.62 22.20 20.96
C SER A 129 52.43 23.01 20.46
N SER A 130 51.68 23.80 21.19
CA SER A 130 51.54 24.16 22.60
C SER A 130 50.38 25.16 22.59
N VAL A 131 49.56 25.16 23.63
CA VAL A 131 48.34 25.95 23.77
C VAL A 131 48.68 27.44 23.96
N SER A 132 48.03 28.35 23.23
CA SER A 132 47.35 29.54 23.78
C SER A 132 46.72 30.43 22.69
N ASP A 133 45.63 31.09 23.09
CA ASP A 133 45.07 32.34 22.55
C ASP A 133 44.14 32.27 21.33
N VAL A 134 42.84 32.04 21.59
CA VAL A 134 41.78 32.75 20.85
C VAL A 134 40.69 33.20 21.82
N LEU A 135 40.64 34.50 22.04
CA LEU A 135 39.51 35.25 22.59
C LEU A 135 38.28 35.07 21.68
N ASN A 136 37.13 34.84 22.30
CA ASN A 136 35.77 34.85 21.77
C ASN A 136 35.59 35.42 20.34
N GLU A 137 35.36 34.54 19.36
CA GLU A 137 34.57 34.84 18.16
C GLU A 137 33.12 34.35 18.33
N PRO A 138 32.12 35.02 17.74
CA PRO A 138 30.72 34.63 17.83
C PRO A 138 30.51 33.27 17.16
N THR A 139 29.91 32.34 17.90
CA THR A 139 29.79 30.95 17.51
C THR A 139 28.98 30.77 16.21
N ALA A 140 29.62 30.18 15.19
CA ALA A 140 29.05 29.77 13.90
C ALA A 140 27.79 28.87 13.94
N ASN A 141 27.32 28.49 15.14
CA ASN A 141 26.13 27.67 15.35
C ASN A 141 24.81 28.45 15.19
N ASP A 142 24.78 29.75 15.47
CA ASP A 142 23.53 30.54 15.37
C ASP A 142 23.15 30.84 13.91
N ASP A 143 24.13 31.17 13.06
CA ASP A 143 23.94 31.35 11.61
C ASP A 143 23.55 30.04 10.91
N ALA A 144 24.04 28.90 11.40
CA ALA A 144 23.70 27.58 10.90
C ALA A 144 22.22 27.23 11.13
N LEU A 145 21.73 27.48 12.35
CA LEU A 145 20.33 27.27 12.70
C LEU A 145 19.42 28.23 11.95
N ALA A 146 19.83 29.49 11.77
CA ALA A 146 19.11 30.47 10.97
C ALA A 146 19.03 30.06 9.48
N THR A 147 20.10 29.51 8.90
CA THR A 147 20.13 29.05 7.50
C THR A 147 19.24 27.81 7.29
N ILE A 148 19.24 26.87 8.24
CA ILE A 148 18.36 25.69 8.20
C ILE A 148 16.89 26.09 8.40
N ALA A 149 16.62 27.05 9.29
CA ALA A 149 15.28 27.61 9.47
C ALA A 149 14.80 28.33 8.20
N ALA A 150 15.66 29.10 7.54
CA ALA A 150 15.34 29.80 6.30
C ALA A 150 15.01 28.85 5.13
N LEU A 151 15.56 27.63 5.10
CA LEU A 151 15.14 26.60 4.15
C LEU A 151 13.77 26.00 4.46
N ARG A 152 13.36 26.01 5.72
CA ARG A 152 12.01 25.63 6.11
C ARG A 152 11.01 26.69 5.68
N ASP A 153 11.43 27.96 5.71
CA ASP A 153 10.64 29.12 5.26
C ASP A 153 10.54 29.20 3.73
N VAL A 154 11.59 28.79 3.00
CA VAL A 154 11.50 28.49 1.57
C VAL A 154 10.80 27.14 1.44
N LYS A 155 9.46 27.13 1.47
CA LYS A 155 8.57 25.96 1.40
C LYS A 155 8.94 24.98 0.28
N LEU A 156 9.97 24.17 0.48
CA LEU A 156 10.43 23.12 -0.42
C LEU A 156 9.99 21.78 0.17
N PRO A 157 9.19 20.98 -0.56
CA PRO A 157 8.68 21.23 -1.91
C PRO A 157 7.50 22.21 -1.96
N ASN A 158 7.53 23.15 -2.92
CA ASN A 158 6.40 24.06 -3.19
C ASN A 158 5.35 23.36 -4.06
N ARG A 159 4.08 23.59 -3.74
CA ARG A 159 2.94 22.91 -4.43
C ARG A 159 2.13 23.84 -5.31
N TYR A 160 2.22 25.15 -5.08
CA TYR A 160 1.40 26.16 -5.74
C TYR A 160 2.25 27.08 -6.61
N THR A 161 1.65 27.62 -7.66
CA THR A 161 2.29 28.57 -8.59
C THR A 161 2.70 29.87 -7.91
N ALA A 162 1.94 30.32 -6.90
CA ALA A 162 2.26 31.51 -6.09
C ALA A 162 3.56 31.36 -5.26
N GLU A 163 3.97 30.13 -4.96
CA GLU A 163 5.16 29.81 -4.17
C GLU A 163 6.28 29.20 -5.04
N ALA A 164 6.09 29.21 -6.37
CA ALA A 164 7.02 28.60 -7.31
C ALA A 164 8.37 29.32 -7.33
N VAL A 165 9.45 28.56 -7.58
CA VAL A 165 10.79 29.16 -7.65
C VAL A 165 10.91 29.90 -8.98
N GLN A 166 11.23 31.19 -8.92
CA GLN A 166 11.51 32.03 -10.07
C GLN A 166 12.99 32.44 -10.10
N PRO A 167 13.58 32.73 -11.28
CA PRO A 167 15.01 33.06 -11.39
C PRO A 167 15.46 34.22 -10.50
N ASN A 168 14.60 35.24 -10.33
CA ASN A 168 14.87 36.43 -9.52
C ASN A 168 14.23 36.37 -8.12
N SER A 169 13.76 35.19 -7.69
CA SER A 169 13.09 35.05 -6.38
C SER A 169 14.10 35.02 -5.23
N PRO A 170 13.72 35.50 -4.03
CA PRO A 170 14.55 35.38 -2.82
C PRO A 170 14.88 33.91 -2.49
N SER A 171 14.04 32.96 -2.93
CA SER A 171 14.24 31.52 -2.79
C SER A 171 15.55 31.04 -3.43
N VAL A 172 15.95 31.59 -4.58
CA VAL A 172 17.22 31.24 -5.25
C VAL A 172 18.41 31.71 -4.41
N GLY A 173 18.30 32.88 -3.78
CA GLY A 173 19.32 33.40 -2.87
C GLY A 173 19.51 32.50 -1.64
N VAL A 174 18.42 31.99 -1.06
CA VAL A 174 18.47 31.06 0.07
C VAL A 174 19.11 29.72 -0.34
N ILE A 175 18.77 29.19 -1.51
CA ILE A 175 19.38 27.94 -2.02
C ILE A 175 20.90 28.10 -2.19
N LYS A 176 21.36 29.23 -2.74
CA LYS A 176 22.80 29.51 -2.87
C LYS A 176 23.49 29.65 -1.50
N LYS A 177 22.88 30.36 -0.55
CA LYS A 177 23.40 30.46 0.83
C LYS A 177 23.50 29.08 1.50
N MET A 178 22.56 28.18 1.24
CA MET A 178 22.64 26.81 1.76
C MET A 178 23.79 26.01 1.14
N LEU A 179 24.04 26.16 -0.17
CA LEU A 179 25.18 25.52 -0.81
C LEU A 179 26.51 26.00 -0.22
N GLU A 180 26.65 27.31 0.00
CA GLU A 180 27.83 27.87 0.67
C GLU A 180 27.97 27.36 2.10
N PHE A 181 26.86 27.26 2.84
CA PHE A 181 26.84 26.71 4.19
C PHE A 181 27.27 25.24 4.21
N LEU A 182 26.76 24.42 3.30
CA LEU A 182 27.13 22.99 3.19
C LEU A 182 28.63 22.83 2.90
N ASN A 183 29.18 23.65 1.99
CA ASN A 183 30.61 23.61 1.65
C ASN A 183 31.46 24.01 2.86
N LYS A 184 31.15 25.14 3.51
CA LYS A 184 31.90 25.61 4.68
C LYS A 184 31.85 24.61 5.82
N ARG A 185 30.69 24.00 6.08
CA ARG A 185 30.54 23.07 7.19
C ARG A 185 31.28 21.76 6.96
N GLU A 186 31.35 21.29 5.71
CA GLU A 186 32.14 20.11 5.35
C GLU A 186 33.65 20.32 5.58
N ASP A 187 34.16 21.54 5.34
CA ASP A 187 35.57 21.88 5.57
C ASP A 187 35.93 22.01 7.07
N HIS A 188 34.96 22.38 7.92
CA HIS A 188 35.19 22.70 9.35
C HIS A 188 34.78 21.58 10.32
N THR A 189 34.16 20.48 9.86
CA THR A 189 33.68 19.42 10.77
C THR A 189 34.38 18.08 10.54
N ASP A 190 34.71 17.40 11.63
CA ASP A 190 35.16 16.01 11.61
C ASP A 190 34.05 15.12 11.01
N LYS A 191 34.44 14.15 10.16
CA LYS A 191 33.52 13.25 9.41
C LYS A 191 32.44 12.53 10.23
N LYS A 192 32.54 12.51 11.56
CA LYS A 192 31.58 11.89 12.49
C LYS A 192 30.47 12.82 12.97
N GLN A 193 30.63 14.14 12.87
CA GLN A 193 29.65 15.13 13.36
C GLN A 193 28.86 15.81 12.22
N PHE A 194 29.15 15.44 10.97
CA PHE A 194 28.46 15.95 9.80
C PHE A 194 27.36 14.99 9.31
N LEU A 195 26.57 15.44 8.32
CA LEU A 195 25.64 14.59 7.57
C LEU A 195 26.38 13.37 7.01
N ASN A 196 25.68 12.25 6.87
CA ASN A 196 26.23 11.09 6.16
C ASN A 196 26.67 11.53 4.75
N GLN A 197 27.82 11.05 4.28
CA GLN A 197 28.42 11.45 3.00
C GLN A 197 27.41 11.39 1.84
N SER A 198 26.66 10.29 1.75
CA SER A 198 25.62 10.13 0.72
C SER A 198 24.49 11.17 0.83
N THR A 199 24.12 11.57 2.04
CA THR A 199 23.08 12.58 2.26
C THR A 199 23.58 13.99 1.92
N ALA A 200 24.82 14.32 2.28
CA ALA A 200 25.42 15.61 1.96
C ALA A 200 25.63 15.79 0.45
N GLU A 201 26.20 14.77 -0.21
CA GLU A 201 26.36 14.75 -1.66
C GLU A 201 24.99 14.83 -2.36
N GLY A 202 24.01 14.04 -1.93
CA GLY A 202 22.66 14.05 -2.48
C GLY A 202 21.96 15.40 -2.35
N LEU A 203 22.10 16.07 -1.19
CA LEU A 203 21.56 17.41 -0.98
C LEU A 203 22.25 18.45 -1.87
N ARG A 204 23.58 18.40 -1.98
CA ARG A 204 24.37 19.29 -2.83
C ARG A 204 23.97 19.14 -4.30
N ILE A 205 23.86 17.90 -4.79
CA ILE A 205 23.39 17.61 -6.14
C ILE A 205 21.97 18.14 -6.33
N THR A 206 21.06 17.88 -5.40
CA THR A 206 19.65 18.32 -5.53
C THR A 206 19.54 19.84 -5.64
N LEU A 207 20.24 20.59 -4.78
CA LEU A 207 20.20 22.06 -4.78
C LEU A 207 20.85 22.63 -6.05
N THR A 208 22.03 22.14 -6.43
CA THR A 208 22.72 22.59 -7.65
C THR A 208 21.92 22.27 -8.90
N SER A 209 21.42 21.03 -9.04
CA SER A 209 20.59 20.62 -10.18
C SER A 209 19.28 21.39 -10.25
N THR A 210 18.68 21.78 -9.13
CA THR A 210 17.46 22.62 -9.13
C THR A 210 17.74 24.01 -9.68
N LEU A 211 18.89 24.62 -9.32
CA LEU A 211 19.31 25.92 -9.86
C LEU A 211 19.63 25.83 -11.36
N GLU A 212 20.41 24.83 -11.77
CA GLU A 212 20.76 24.63 -13.18
C GLU A 212 19.53 24.31 -14.04
N LEU A 213 18.59 23.53 -13.52
CA LEU A 213 17.33 23.23 -14.20
C LEU A 213 16.48 24.50 -14.38
N LEU A 214 16.37 25.33 -13.34
CA LEU A 214 15.66 26.61 -13.42
C LEU A 214 16.29 27.52 -14.49
N ASP A 215 17.61 27.65 -14.49
CA ASP A 215 18.36 28.46 -15.45
C ASP A 215 18.16 27.96 -16.89
N ASN A 216 18.24 26.65 -17.11
CA ASN A 216 18.02 26.05 -18.42
C ASN A 216 16.58 26.24 -18.91
N LEU A 217 15.58 26.01 -18.05
CA LEU A 217 14.16 26.16 -18.40
C LEU A 217 13.80 27.62 -18.70
N HIS A 218 14.41 28.57 -17.98
CA HIS A 218 14.18 29.98 -18.21
C HIS A 218 14.87 30.47 -19.49
N LYS A 219 16.17 30.17 -19.66
CA LYS A 219 16.98 30.69 -20.79
C LYS A 219 16.68 30.00 -22.13
N LYS A 220 16.41 28.69 -22.13
CA LYS A 220 16.27 27.90 -23.37
C LYS A 220 14.83 27.64 -23.78
N VAL A 221 13.91 27.50 -22.83
CA VAL A 221 12.52 27.07 -23.08
C VAL A 221 11.52 28.21 -22.84
N GLY A 222 11.91 29.26 -22.11
CA GLY A 222 11.07 30.43 -21.85
C GLY A 222 10.05 30.24 -20.71
N HIS A 223 10.26 29.27 -19.82
CA HIS A 223 9.37 29.09 -18.67
C HIS A 223 9.63 30.15 -17.58
N THR A 224 8.56 30.60 -16.94
CA THR A 224 8.59 31.68 -15.94
C THR A 224 8.88 31.21 -14.52
N TYR A 225 8.54 29.96 -14.18
CA TYR A 225 8.68 29.41 -12.83
C TYR A 225 8.89 27.89 -12.82
N LEU A 226 9.39 27.37 -11.70
CA LEU A 226 9.59 25.94 -11.44
C LEU A 226 8.84 25.49 -10.16
N ILE A 227 8.03 24.44 -10.29
CA ILE A 227 7.35 23.78 -9.18
C ILE A 227 8.16 22.56 -8.73
N THR A 228 8.80 22.69 -7.57
CA THR A 228 9.71 21.70 -6.98
C THR A 228 8.99 20.47 -6.43
N SER A 229 7.69 20.51 -6.10
CA SER A 229 6.95 19.29 -5.74
C SER A 229 6.91 18.27 -6.87
N GLN A 230 7.02 18.72 -8.13
CA GLN A 230 7.01 17.83 -9.30
C GLN A 230 8.33 17.09 -9.51
N LEU A 231 9.40 17.52 -8.84
CA LEU A 231 10.72 16.88 -8.91
C LEU A 231 10.88 15.75 -7.87
N SER A 232 9.96 15.67 -6.90
CA SER A 232 9.96 14.64 -5.86
C SER A 232 9.33 13.33 -6.33
N GLN A 233 9.72 12.22 -5.68
CA GLN A 233 9.11 10.91 -5.89
C GLN A 233 7.76 10.73 -5.15
N ASP A 234 7.27 11.75 -4.43
CA ASP A 234 6.03 11.68 -3.64
C ASP A 234 4.85 11.16 -4.46
N LYS A 235 4.77 11.48 -5.75
CA LYS A 235 3.70 10.99 -6.63
C LYS A 235 3.74 9.47 -6.81
N SER A 236 4.93 8.88 -6.96
CA SER A 236 5.06 7.42 -7.10
C SER A 236 4.79 6.72 -5.77
N GLU A 237 5.22 7.31 -4.65
CA GLU A 237 4.89 6.81 -3.31
C GLU A 237 3.38 6.87 -3.03
N ASN A 238 2.72 7.98 -3.38
CA ASN A 238 1.27 8.11 -3.29
C ASN A 238 0.56 7.05 -4.14
N PHE A 239 1.07 6.78 -5.35
CA PHE A 239 0.56 5.71 -6.20
C PHE A 239 0.70 4.33 -5.52
N PHE A 240 1.87 4.01 -4.94
CA PHE A 240 2.03 2.78 -4.18
C PHE A 240 1.08 2.72 -2.96
N GLY A 241 0.80 3.85 -2.33
CA GLY A 241 -0.22 3.98 -1.29
C GLY A 241 -1.60 3.58 -1.80
N ILE A 242 -2.02 4.09 -2.95
CA ILE A 242 -3.30 3.75 -3.59
C ILE A 242 -3.37 2.24 -3.89
N VAL A 243 -2.31 1.66 -4.44
CA VAL A 243 -2.27 0.21 -4.76
C VAL A 243 -2.31 -0.65 -3.49
N ARG A 244 -1.66 -0.22 -2.39
CA ARG A 244 -1.79 -0.92 -1.11
C ARG A 244 -3.20 -0.81 -0.54
N MET A 245 -3.86 0.33 -0.73
CA MET A 245 -5.24 0.54 -0.27
C MET A 245 -6.27 -0.24 -1.10
N SER A 246 -6.05 -0.42 -2.41
CA SER A 246 -6.96 -1.18 -3.27
C SER A 246 -7.05 -2.66 -2.88
N SER A 247 -6.02 -3.19 -2.22
CA SER A 247 -6.00 -4.56 -1.67
C SER A 247 -6.62 -4.68 -0.26
N GLY A 248 -7.29 -3.63 0.21
CA GLY A 248 -8.08 -3.63 1.45
C GLY A 248 -7.24 -3.85 2.71
N CYS A 249 -7.25 -5.09 3.24
CA CYS A 249 -6.47 -5.48 4.43
C CYS A 249 -5.07 -6.02 4.09
N ASN A 250 -4.82 -6.33 2.81
CA ASN A 250 -3.52 -6.84 2.39
C ASN A 250 -2.57 -5.68 2.08
N THR A 251 -1.78 -5.27 3.08
CA THR A 251 -0.79 -4.19 2.93
C THR A 251 0.39 -4.56 2.03
N HIS A 252 0.55 -5.84 1.69
CA HIS A 252 1.61 -6.36 0.82
C HIS A 252 0.98 -7.19 -0.31
N PRO A 253 0.48 -6.54 -1.37
CA PRO A 253 -0.06 -7.26 -2.52
C PRO A 253 0.99 -8.16 -3.16
N THR A 254 0.57 -9.31 -3.69
CA THR A 254 1.43 -10.13 -4.56
C THR A 254 1.70 -9.39 -5.88
N PRO A 255 2.77 -9.74 -6.64
CA PRO A 255 3.00 -9.14 -7.95
C PRO A 255 1.80 -9.22 -8.90
N GLN A 256 1.03 -10.31 -8.84
CA GLN A 256 -0.22 -10.48 -9.59
C GLN A 256 -1.30 -9.49 -9.15
N GLN A 257 -1.50 -9.33 -7.83
CA GLN A 257 -2.46 -8.36 -7.27
C GLN A 257 -2.06 -6.91 -7.59
N PHE A 258 -0.76 -6.62 -7.54
CA PHE A 258 -0.21 -5.33 -7.96
C PHE A 258 -0.54 -5.07 -9.43
N LEU A 259 -0.23 -6.00 -10.33
CA LEU A 259 -0.51 -5.84 -11.76
C LEU A 259 -1.99 -5.63 -12.05
N LEU A 260 -2.88 -6.39 -11.39
CA LEU A 260 -4.32 -6.19 -11.50
C LEU A 260 -4.75 -4.79 -11.04
N ALA A 261 -4.27 -4.34 -9.88
CA ALA A 261 -4.58 -3.01 -9.38
C ALA A 261 -4.07 -1.90 -10.31
N VAL A 262 -2.85 -2.02 -10.83
CA VAL A 262 -2.28 -1.05 -11.79
C VAL A 262 -3.05 -1.03 -13.09
N ASN A 263 -3.41 -2.20 -13.63
CA ASN A 263 -4.24 -2.31 -14.83
C ASN A 263 -5.59 -1.61 -14.60
N CYS A 264 -6.30 -1.96 -13.52
CA CYS A 264 -7.57 -1.30 -13.17
C CYS A 264 -7.41 0.23 -13.08
N LEU A 265 -6.43 0.73 -12.33
CA LEU A 265 -6.20 2.18 -12.20
C LEU A 265 -5.87 2.86 -13.53
N SER A 266 -5.14 2.18 -14.42
CA SER A 266 -4.79 2.69 -15.75
C SER A 266 -6.03 2.78 -16.65
N PHE A 267 -6.86 1.74 -16.66
CA PHE A 267 -8.14 1.73 -17.37
C PHE A 267 -9.11 2.79 -16.83
N TYR A 268 -9.25 2.92 -15.51
CA TYR A 268 -10.13 3.93 -14.88
C TYR A 268 -9.70 5.37 -15.21
N ASN A 269 -8.40 5.65 -15.32
CA ASN A 269 -7.91 6.98 -15.67
C ASN A 269 -8.09 7.31 -17.16
N LEU A 270 -7.84 6.34 -18.05
CA LEU A 270 -8.02 6.52 -19.49
C LEU A 270 -9.48 6.68 -19.90
N ALA A 271 -10.37 6.06 -19.14
CA ALA A 271 -11.79 6.08 -19.41
C ALA A 271 -12.53 7.17 -18.63
N ARG A 272 -11.81 8.19 -18.13
CA ARG A 272 -12.41 9.49 -17.82
C ARG A 272 -12.30 10.38 -19.05
N SER A 273 -13.44 10.84 -19.57
CA SER A 273 -13.44 11.85 -20.63
C SER A 273 -12.68 13.08 -20.15
N VAL A 274 -11.72 13.55 -20.94
CA VAL A 274 -11.08 14.85 -20.71
C VAL A 274 -12.15 15.92 -20.93
N THR A 275 -12.27 16.89 -20.03
CA THR A 275 -13.16 18.04 -20.24
C THR A 275 -12.81 18.73 -21.56
N GLY A 276 -13.67 18.56 -22.58
CA GLY A 276 -13.46 19.06 -23.95
C GLY A 276 -13.10 17.99 -25.02
N GLY A 277 -13.06 16.70 -24.68
CA GLY A 277 -12.88 15.63 -25.68
C GLY A 277 -14.12 15.40 -26.54
N ASN A 278 -13.93 15.01 -27.81
CA ASN A 278 -15.00 14.71 -28.77
C ASN A 278 -15.84 13.46 -28.45
N SER A 279 -15.65 12.86 -27.27
CA SER A 279 -16.44 11.73 -26.77
C SER A 279 -17.18 12.17 -25.52
N THR A 280 -18.51 12.10 -25.55
CA THR A 280 -19.36 12.43 -24.41
C THR A 280 -19.01 11.51 -23.23
N ALA A 281 -18.98 12.07 -22.02
CA ALA A 281 -18.67 11.32 -20.80
C ALA A 281 -19.59 10.09 -20.61
N ASP A 282 -20.79 10.13 -21.18
CA ASP A 282 -21.78 9.06 -21.15
C ASP A 282 -21.38 7.85 -22.01
N THR A 283 -20.72 8.05 -23.15
CA THR A 283 -20.30 6.95 -24.04
C THR A 283 -19.19 6.12 -23.38
N ILE A 284 -18.24 6.80 -22.74
CA ILE A 284 -17.15 6.16 -22.02
C ILE A 284 -17.66 5.54 -20.71
N SER A 285 -18.60 6.18 -20.02
CA SER A 285 -19.26 5.58 -18.85
C SER A 285 -20.00 4.29 -19.22
N SER A 286 -20.71 4.28 -20.36
CA SER A 286 -21.43 3.08 -20.84
C SER A 286 -20.48 1.93 -21.24
N LEU A 287 -19.29 2.25 -21.76
CA LEU A 287 -18.25 1.26 -22.07
C LEU A 287 -17.49 0.75 -20.83
N LEU A 288 -17.39 1.59 -19.79
CA LEU A 288 -16.78 1.24 -18.50
C LEU A 288 -17.72 0.52 -17.54
N SER A 289 -19.02 0.58 -17.78
CA SER A 289 -20.02 -0.18 -17.06
C SER A 289 -19.80 -1.66 -17.31
N ILE A 290 -18.84 -2.26 -16.60
CA ILE A 290 -18.99 -3.63 -16.13
C ILE A 290 -20.33 -3.60 -15.40
N GLU A 291 -21.34 -4.25 -15.98
CA GLU A 291 -22.74 -4.31 -15.55
C GLU A 291 -22.96 -3.66 -14.18
N ASP A 292 -23.59 -2.48 -14.20
CA ASP A 292 -24.03 -1.70 -13.05
C ASP A 292 -24.30 -2.58 -11.82
N SER A 293 -23.29 -2.79 -10.98
CA SER A 293 -23.42 -3.56 -9.72
C SER A 293 -23.09 -2.66 -8.52
N GLU A 294 -22.14 -1.73 -8.64
CA GLU A 294 -21.78 -0.84 -7.53
C GLU A 294 -22.68 0.40 -7.41
N LEU A 295 -23.11 1.00 -8.54
CA LEU A 295 -24.02 2.17 -8.53
C LEU A 295 -25.47 1.74 -8.28
N THR A 296 -25.91 0.64 -8.86
CA THR A 296 -27.16 -0.06 -8.52
C THR A 296 -27.13 -0.59 -7.10
N GLY A 297 -26.01 -1.12 -6.58
CA GLY A 297 -25.93 -1.58 -5.20
C GLY A 297 -26.17 -0.47 -4.18
N LYS A 298 -25.56 0.71 -4.38
CA LYS A 298 -25.79 1.89 -3.52
C LYS A 298 -27.19 2.47 -3.68
N LYS A 299 -27.72 2.54 -4.91
CA LYS A 299 -29.11 2.99 -5.17
C LYS A 299 -30.12 2.01 -4.58
N LYS A 300 -30.00 0.70 -4.86
CA LYS A 300 -30.82 -0.38 -4.26
C LYS A 300 -30.75 -0.37 -2.74
N LEU A 301 -29.57 -0.15 -2.15
CA LEU A 301 -29.45 -0.04 -0.70
C LEU A 301 -30.19 1.20 -0.18
N MET A 302 -30.01 2.36 -0.81
CA MET A 302 -30.75 3.58 -0.44
C MET A 302 -32.26 3.41 -0.61
N ASP A 303 -32.71 2.73 -1.66
CA ASP A 303 -34.13 2.43 -1.91
C ASP A 303 -34.66 1.42 -0.89
N THR A 304 -33.86 0.44 -0.50
CA THR A 304 -34.18 -0.54 0.56
C THR A 304 -34.25 0.13 1.92
N VAL A 305 -33.31 1.03 2.23
CA VAL A 305 -33.31 1.83 3.45
C VAL A 305 -34.54 2.74 3.48
N ASN A 306 -34.84 3.45 2.40
CA ASN A 306 -36.05 4.28 2.29
C ASN A 306 -37.32 3.44 2.46
N SER A 307 -37.40 2.27 1.82
CA SER A 307 -38.54 1.34 1.96
C SER A 307 -38.68 0.85 3.39
N HIS A 308 -37.58 0.44 4.04
CA HIS A 308 -37.60 -0.05 5.43
C HIS A 308 -37.93 1.06 6.44
N LEU A 309 -37.43 2.28 6.25
CA LEU A 309 -37.73 3.41 7.12
C LEU A 309 -39.16 3.93 6.96
N ASN A 310 -39.78 3.74 5.78
CA ASN A 310 -41.15 4.18 5.49
C ASN A 310 -42.23 3.12 5.79
N LYS A 311 -41.86 1.85 6.03
CA LYS A 311 -42.81 0.83 6.48
C LYS A 311 -43.30 1.21 7.89
N GLN A 312 -44.60 1.38 8.06
CA GLN A 312 -45.19 1.54 9.40
C GLN A 312 -44.86 0.30 10.23
N ALA A 313 -44.53 0.51 11.51
CA ALA A 313 -44.29 -0.59 12.45
C ALA A 313 -45.50 -1.55 12.41
N PRO A 314 -45.29 -2.87 12.21
CA PRO A 314 -46.38 -3.81 12.40
C PRO A 314 -46.85 -3.71 13.84
N ALA A 315 -48.13 -3.43 14.02
CA ALA A 315 -48.78 -3.53 15.32
C ALA A 315 -48.72 -5.00 15.77
N ASN A 316 -48.10 -5.22 16.93
CA ASN A 316 -48.14 -6.46 17.72
C ASN A 316 -47.76 -7.77 16.99
N GLU A 317 -46.48 -8.12 17.04
CA GLU A 317 -46.10 -9.50 17.35
C GLU A 317 -45.09 -9.48 18.50
N SER A 318 -45.62 -9.68 19.70
CA SER A 318 -44.87 -10.00 20.89
C SER A 318 -44.16 -11.35 20.71
N THR A 319 -42.88 -11.32 20.37
CA THR A 319 -41.97 -12.41 20.75
C THR A 319 -41.42 -12.09 22.14
N SER A 320 -42.01 -12.72 23.16
CA SER A 320 -41.39 -12.93 24.47
C SER A 320 -39.93 -13.36 24.26
N GLY A 321 -38.94 -12.68 24.83
CA GLY A 321 -38.77 -12.53 26.26
C GLY A 321 -37.61 -13.44 26.69
N ASN A 322 -36.38 -13.00 26.44
CA ASN A 322 -35.29 -13.26 27.37
C ASN A 322 -34.77 -11.89 27.81
N SER A 323 -35.41 -11.38 28.86
CA SER A 323 -34.87 -10.31 29.67
C SER A 323 -33.63 -10.86 30.36
N ALA A 324 -32.46 -10.63 29.77
CA ALA A 324 -31.22 -10.64 30.53
C ALA A 324 -31.04 -9.22 31.07
N GLU A 325 -31.48 -9.04 32.32
CA GLU A 325 -30.97 -7.96 33.18
C GLU A 325 -29.45 -7.88 33.02
N HIS A 326 -29.00 -6.66 32.72
CA HIS A 326 -27.64 -6.29 32.32
C HIS A 326 -27.26 -6.58 30.85
N SER A 327 -27.72 -5.70 29.96
CA SER A 327 -27.05 -5.46 28.67
C SER A 327 -25.69 -4.81 28.91
N TYR A 328 -24.71 -5.61 29.33
CA TYR A 328 -23.31 -5.23 29.19
C TYR A 328 -23.00 -5.30 27.69
N ASN A 329 -23.06 -4.16 27.00
CA ASN A 329 -22.40 -4.04 25.71
C ASN A 329 -20.92 -4.42 25.90
N VAL A 330 -20.55 -5.64 25.49
CA VAL A 330 -19.20 -6.21 25.67
C VAL A 330 -18.15 -5.37 24.92
N ARG A 331 -18.60 -4.58 23.93
CA ARG A 331 -17.79 -3.60 23.21
C ARG A 331 -18.53 -2.27 23.21
N ARG A 332 -17.86 -1.19 23.62
CA ARG A 332 -18.36 0.18 23.49
C ARG A 332 -17.41 0.95 22.59
N SER A 333 -17.96 1.67 21.62
CA SER A 333 -17.19 2.55 20.76
C SER A 333 -16.84 3.84 21.52
N ASP A 334 -15.62 4.35 21.31
CA ASP A 334 -15.16 5.57 21.98
C ASP A 334 -15.97 6.79 21.51
N SER A 335 -16.60 7.47 22.46
CA SER A 335 -17.36 8.71 22.24
C SER A 335 -16.59 9.78 21.46
N ARG A 336 -15.27 9.86 21.63
CA ARG A 336 -14.39 10.80 20.93
C ARG A 336 -14.30 10.47 19.43
N LEU A 337 -14.23 9.18 19.11
CA LEU A 337 -14.20 8.70 17.73
C LEU A 337 -15.57 8.84 17.06
N ILE A 338 -16.65 8.58 17.80
CA ILE A 338 -18.03 8.80 17.32
C ILE A 338 -18.22 10.27 16.93
N CYS A 339 -17.70 11.21 17.73
CA CYS A 339 -17.75 12.64 17.41
C CYS A 339 -17.01 12.97 16.10
N HIS A 340 -15.81 12.40 15.90
CA HIS A 340 -15.07 12.58 14.65
C HIS A 340 -15.80 12.01 13.43
N ILE A 341 -16.38 10.81 13.57
CA ILE A 341 -17.18 10.17 12.53
C ILE A 341 -18.44 10.98 12.22
N ALA A 342 -19.11 11.54 13.22
CA ALA A 342 -20.27 12.40 13.01
C ALA A 342 -19.91 13.66 12.18
N GLY A 343 -18.75 14.26 12.41
CA GLY A 343 -18.23 15.35 11.56
C GLY A 343 -17.98 14.91 10.11
N TYR A 344 -17.45 13.69 9.91
CA TYR A 344 -17.27 13.12 8.58
C TYR A 344 -18.59 12.82 7.86
N VAL A 345 -19.59 12.30 8.59
CA VAL A 345 -20.95 12.09 8.09
C VAL A 345 -21.58 13.42 7.67
N ALA A 346 -21.44 14.47 8.47
CA ALA A 346 -21.93 15.80 8.12
C ALA A 346 -21.31 16.30 6.81
N LYS A 347 -19.99 16.16 6.65
CA LYS A 347 -19.27 16.52 5.42
C LYS A 347 -19.79 15.79 4.19
N ARG A 348 -20.19 14.52 4.34
CA ARG A 348 -20.61 13.66 3.22
C ARG A 348 -22.10 13.68 2.92
N CYS A 349 -22.95 13.95 3.91
CA CYS A 349 -24.41 13.82 3.78
C CYS A 349 -25.16 15.14 3.93
N VAL A 350 -24.64 16.06 4.76
CA VAL A 350 -25.29 17.34 5.09
C VAL A 350 -24.82 18.45 4.17
N LEU A 351 -23.50 18.65 4.02
CA LEU A 351 -22.97 19.71 3.14
C LEU A 351 -23.42 19.60 1.67
N PRO A 352 -23.50 18.40 1.06
CA PRO A 352 -23.99 18.28 -0.32
C PRO A 352 -25.48 18.54 -0.48
N SER A 353 -26.25 18.61 0.61
CA SER A 353 -27.69 18.92 0.56
C SER A 353 -27.97 20.41 0.33
N SER A 354 -26.94 21.27 0.41
CA SER A 354 -27.01 22.73 0.21
C SER A 354 -28.16 23.43 0.95
N CYS A 355 -28.67 22.83 2.04
CA CYS A 355 -29.77 23.37 2.83
C CYS A 355 -29.20 24.12 4.06
N PRO A 356 -29.41 25.44 4.17
CA PRO A 356 -28.92 26.24 5.31
C PRO A 356 -29.49 25.73 6.64
N ALA A 357 -30.80 25.50 6.71
CA ALA A 357 -31.46 25.02 7.94
C ALA A 357 -30.93 23.66 8.44
N CYS A 358 -30.57 22.74 7.54
CA CYS A 358 -29.95 21.47 7.94
C CYS A 358 -28.50 21.65 8.39
N THR A 359 -27.79 22.60 7.78
CA THR A 359 -26.40 22.92 8.14
C THR A 359 -26.37 23.51 9.54
N ASP A 360 -27.22 24.50 9.82
CA ASP A 360 -27.28 25.18 11.12
C ASP A 360 -27.79 24.25 12.24
N CYS A 361 -28.69 23.33 11.92
CA CYS A 361 -29.21 22.34 12.87
C CYS A 361 -28.18 21.25 13.22
N LEU A 362 -27.39 20.79 12.24
CA LEU A 362 -26.55 19.59 12.37
C LEU A 362 -25.05 19.87 12.53
N LEU A 363 -24.60 21.12 12.34
CA LEU A 363 -23.21 21.53 12.48
C LEU A 363 -23.07 22.71 13.44
N LEU A 364 -21.95 22.73 14.16
CA LEU A 364 -21.56 23.83 15.03
C LEU A 364 -20.51 24.71 14.36
N SER A 365 -20.43 25.96 14.80
CA SER A 365 -19.30 26.83 14.51
C SER A 365 -18.01 26.21 15.08
N ALA A 366 -16.85 26.56 14.50
CA ALA A 366 -15.57 26.06 14.99
C ALA A 366 -15.29 26.46 16.44
N GLN A 367 -15.84 27.60 16.90
CA GLN A 367 -15.67 28.07 18.27
C GLN A 367 -16.52 27.26 19.27
N ASP A 368 -17.78 26.98 18.92
CA ASP A 368 -18.69 26.23 19.77
C ASP A 368 -18.38 24.73 19.77
N GLY A 369 -17.97 24.19 18.62
CA GLY A 369 -17.49 22.82 18.51
C GLY A 369 -16.26 22.53 19.39
N ARG A 370 -15.35 23.50 19.52
CA ARG A 370 -14.18 23.41 20.42
C ARG A 370 -14.53 23.47 21.90
N ARG A 371 -15.75 23.85 22.28
CA ARG A 371 -16.19 23.82 23.69
C ARG A 371 -16.79 22.47 24.08
N MET A 372 -17.14 21.63 23.11
CA MET A 372 -17.72 20.32 23.39
C MET A 372 -16.69 19.35 24.00
N PRO A 373 -17.00 18.63 25.10
CA PRO A 373 -16.10 17.62 25.68
C PRO A 373 -15.82 16.46 24.73
N ALA A 374 -16.85 15.98 24.03
CA ALA A 374 -16.73 14.88 23.05
C ALA A 374 -15.80 15.21 21.86
N ALA A 375 -15.53 16.50 21.61
CA ALA A 375 -14.68 16.95 20.52
C ALA A 375 -13.19 17.07 20.90
N GLU A 376 -12.77 16.65 22.10
CA GLU A 376 -11.37 16.72 22.56
C GLU A 376 -10.38 16.14 21.54
N PHE A 377 -10.69 14.96 20.99
CA PHE A 377 -9.86 14.35 19.95
C PHE A 377 -9.77 15.20 18.69
N ILE A 378 -10.90 15.75 18.21
CA ILE A 378 -10.94 16.61 17.01
C ILE A 378 -10.09 17.85 17.21
N LYS A 379 -10.13 18.47 18.40
CA LYS A 379 -9.33 19.67 18.72
C LYS A 379 -7.82 19.44 18.54
N HIS A 380 -7.34 18.24 18.87
CA HIS A 380 -5.91 17.91 18.76
C HIS A 380 -5.46 17.65 17.31
N ILE A 381 -6.37 17.24 16.42
CA ILE A 381 -6.04 16.89 15.03
C ILE A 381 -6.45 17.97 14.02
N ASP A 382 -7.24 18.96 14.45
CA ASP A 382 -7.83 19.97 13.56
C ASP A 382 -6.80 21.03 13.14
N LEU A 383 -6.51 21.05 11.85
CA LEU A 383 -5.70 22.07 11.18
C LEU A 383 -6.57 23.15 10.47
N GLY A 384 -7.86 23.26 10.84
CA GLY A 384 -8.80 24.24 10.30
C GLY A 384 -9.71 23.72 9.18
N GLY A 385 -9.77 22.40 8.98
CA GLY A 385 -10.54 21.76 7.91
C GLY A 385 -11.54 20.70 8.37
N LEU A 386 -11.66 20.47 9.69
CA LEU A 386 -12.60 19.50 10.27
C LEU A 386 -13.92 20.16 10.66
N HIS A 387 -15.00 19.39 10.55
CA HIS A 387 -16.35 19.84 10.89
C HIS A 387 -16.76 19.31 12.26
N TYR A 388 -17.40 20.16 13.06
CA TYR A 388 -17.88 19.84 14.39
C TYR A 388 -19.39 19.56 14.33
N PRO A 389 -19.85 18.35 14.70
CA PRO A 389 -21.27 18.00 14.68
C PRO A 389 -22.03 18.71 15.80
N SER A 390 -23.31 19.00 15.58
CA SER A 390 -24.21 19.43 16.65
C SER A 390 -24.53 18.29 17.62
N LEU A 391 -25.08 18.64 18.78
CA LEU A 391 -25.49 17.65 19.79
C LEU A 391 -26.58 16.70 19.25
N GLU A 392 -27.46 17.20 18.37
CA GLU A 392 -28.49 16.39 17.72
C GLU A 392 -27.85 15.32 16.82
N LEU A 393 -26.95 15.73 15.94
CA LEU A 393 -26.23 14.80 15.06
C LEU A 393 -25.38 13.81 15.86
N LEU A 394 -24.71 14.26 16.92
CA LEU A 394 -23.90 13.39 17.77
C LEU A 394 -24.75 12.31 18.47
N LYS A 395 -25.91 12.69 19.03
CA LYS A 395 -26.84 11.75 19.66
C LYS A 395 -27.38 10.75 18.63
N PHE A 396 -27.72 11.22 17.43
CA PHE A 396 -28.20 10.37 16.36
C PHE A 396 -27.17 9.32 15.94
N ILE A 397 -25.92 9.73 15.69
CA ILE A 397 -24.85 8.81 15.30
C ILE A 397 -24.47 7.86 16.44
N SER A 398 -24.48 8.33 17.69
CA SER A 398 -24.23 7.47 18.86
C SER A 398 -25.26 6.35 18.96
N ARG A 399 -26.56 6.68 18.77
CA ARG A 399 -27.62 5.67 18.76
C ARG A 399 -27.46 4.67 17.60
N LEU A 400 -27.06 5.14 16.41
CA LEU A 400 -26.77 4.23 15.29
C LEU A 400 -25.59 3.30 15.60
N GLU A 401 -24.55 3.79 16.28
CA GLU A 401 -23.41 2.96 16.70
C GLU A 401 -23.81 1.95 17.77
N ASP A 402 -24.67 2.32 18.73
CA ASP A 402 -25.18 1.40 19.74
C ASP A 402 -25.99 0.27 19.08
N VAL A 403 -26.89 0.60 18.15
CA VAL A 403 -27.66 -0.40 17.39
C VAL A 403 -26.74 -1.30 16.58
N PHE A 404 -25.75 -0.73 15.88
CA PHE A 404 -24.77 -1.50 15.12
C PHE A 404 -23.98 -2.44 16.04
N THR A 405 -23.50 -1.94 17.17
CA THR A 405 -22.69 -2.71 18.12
C THR A 405 -23.50 -3.82 18.79
N ASN A 406 -24.75 -3.56 19.12
CA ASN A 406 -25.68 -4.58 19.63
C ASN A 406 -25.90 -5.69 18.61
N CYS A 407 -26.01 -5.35 17.31
CA CYS A 407 -26.24 -6.32 16.24
C CYS A 407 -25.12 -7.36 16.20
N PHE A 408 -23.87 -6.89 16.17
CA PHE A 408 -22.69 -7.74 16.04
C PHE A 408 -22.12 -8.22 17.38
N SER A 409 -22.75 -7.86 18.50
CA SER A 409 -22.46 -8.48 19.80
C SER A 409 -23.13 -9.85 19.91
N GLY A 410 -24.34 -10.01 19.34
CA GLY A 410 -25.08 -11.27 19.34
C GLY A 410 -24.98 -12.09 18.04
N ARG A 411 -24.70 -11.44 16.90
CA ARG A 411 -24.74 -12.09 15.57
C ARG A 411 -23.37 -12.10 14.88
N LYS A 412 -23.11 -13.15 14.11
CA LYS A 412 -21.93 -13.25 13.23
C LYS A 412 -22.21 -12.52 11.90
N LEU A 413 -21.15 -12.08 11.23
CA LEU A 413 -21.23 -11.49 9.90
C LEU A 413 -21.70 -12.53 8.85
N HIS A 414 -22.67 -12.17 8.03
CA HIS A 414 -23.20 -12.95 6.90
C HIS A 414 -23.67 -12.01 5.75
N SER A 415 -24.20 -12.58 4.66
CA SER A 415 -24.63 -11.82 3.46
C SER A 415 -25.70 -10.77 3.78
N GLU A 416 -26.69 -11.15 4.58
CA GLU A 416 -27.82 -10.28 4.96
C GLU A 416 -27.57 -9.37 6.17
N SER A 417 -26.33 -9.24 6.67
CA SER A 417 -26.08 -8.48 7.90
C SER A 417 -26.46 -7.00 7.81
N VAL A 418 -26.57 -6.44 6.60
CA VAL A 418 -27.10 -5.08 6.41
C VAL A 418 -28.59 -5.02 6.78
N MET A 419 -29.37 -6.02 6.38
CA MET A 419 -30.81 -6.09 6.64
C MET A 419 -31.10 -6.27 8.13
N ASP A 420 -30.27 -7.06 8.82
CA ASP A 420 -30.33 -7.23 10.27
C ASP A 420 -30.17 -5.90 11.02
N VAL A 421 -29.16 -5.11 10.62
CA VAL A 421 -28.93 -3.79 11.21
C VAL A 421 -30.11 -2.85 10.91
N LEU A 422 -30.62 -2.85 9.67
CA LEU A 422 -31.77 -2.01 9.31
C LEU A 422 -33.05 -2.40 10.05
N HIS A 423 -33.28 -3.70 10.28
CA HIS A 423 -34.40 -4.19 11.06
C HIS A 423 -34.29 -3.74 12.51
N MET A 424 -33.11 -3.81 13.12
CA MET A 424 -32.92 -3.29 14.48
C MET A 424 -33.03 -1.76 14.55
N ILE A 425 -32.62 -1.03 13.50
CA ILE A 425 -32.82 0.43 13.41
C ILE A 425 -34.31 0.77 13.33
N HIS A 426 -35.11 -0.04 12.63
CA HIS A 426 -36.56 0.16 12.52
C HIS A 426 -37.30 -0.10 13.84
N HIS A 427 -36.87 -1.11 14.60
CA HIS A 427 -37.41 -1.41 15.93
C HIS A 427 -36.86 -0.50 17.03
N ALA A 428 -35.70 0.13 16.82
CA ALA A 428 -35.20 1.16 17.69
C ALA A 428 -35.98 2.46 17.45
N SER A 429 -36.53 3.05 18.52
CA SER A 429 -37.27 4.34 18.57
C SER A 429 -36.92 5.33 17.44
N PRO A 430 -37.89 6.07 16.88
CA PRO A 430 -37.71 6.86 15.66
C PRO A 430 -36.43 7.71 15.73
N LEU A 431 -35.54 7.45 14.78
CA LEU A 431 -34.32 8.17 14.54
C LEU A 431 -34.63 9.16 13.42
N GLN A 432 -34.72 10.44 13.74
CA GLN A 432 -35.01 11.51 12.79
C GLN A 432 -34.02 12.66 13.00
N VAL A 433 -33.49 13.18 11.89
CA VAL A 433 -32.56 14.33 11.88
C VAL A 433 -32.80 15.20 10.66
N GLY A 434 -32.62 16.51 10.84
CA GLY A 434 -32.75 17.51 9.78
C GLY A 434 -34.02 18.35 9.89
N CYS A 435 -34.09 19.42 9.09
CA CYS A 435 -35.24 20.33 9.10
C CYS A 435 -36.52 19.64 8.62
N GLU A 436 -37.70 20.20 8.95
CA GLU A 436 -39.03 19.64 8.68
C GLU A 436 -39.24 19.17 7.24
N ILE A 437 -38.60 19.84 6.27
CA ILE A 437 -38.67 19.51 4.84
C ILE A 437 -37.79 18.29 4.49
N HIS A 438 -36.61 18.18 5.10
CA HIS A 438 -35.60 17.20 4.73
C HIS A 438 -35.45 16.03 5.71
N THR A 439 -36.19 16.03 6.83
CA THR A 439 -36.05 15.03 7.90
C THR A 439 -36.01 13.61 7.37
N LYS A 440 -36.96 13.21 6.51
CA LYS A 440 -37.02 11.83 5.97
C LYS A 440 -35.87 11.52 5.00
N SER A 441 -35.63 12.40 4.03
CA SER A 441 -34.59 12.20 3.01
C SER A 441 -33.18 12.20 3.60
N LEU A 442 -32.90 13.11 4.53
CA LEU A 442 -31.60 13.25 5.16
C LEU A 442 -31.32 12.11 6.14
N THR A 443 -32.32 11.71 6.93
CA THR A 443 -32.22 10.54 7.82
C THR A 443 -31.85 9.29 7.03
N ALA A 444 -32.58 8.98 5.95
CA ALA A 444 -32.30 7.80 5.15
C ALA A 444 -30.90 7.86 4.51
N ARG A 445 -30.47 9.03 4.03
CA ARG A 445 -29.13 9.24 3.49
C ARG A 445 -28.05 9.00 4.53
N ILE A 446 -28.22 9.53 5.74
CA ILE A 446 -27.26 9.35 6.83
C ILE A 446 -27.22 7.88 7.25
N VAL A 447 -28.37 7.23 7.44
CA VAL A 447 -28.45 5.81 7.83
C VAL A 447 -27.77 4.93 6.78
N GLY A 448 -28.13 5.08 5.50
CA GLY A 448 -27.54 4.29 4.41
C GLY A 448 -26.02 4.50 4.32
N PHE A 449 -25.55 5.74 4.42
CA PHE A 449 -24.12 6.03 4.42
C PHE A 449 -23.41 5.45 5.65
N TYR A 450 -23.96 5.65 6.85
CA TYR A 450 -23.36 5.22 8.10
C TYR A 450 -23.25 3.70 8.17
N VAL A 451 -24.33 2.98 7.91
CA VAL A 451 -24.35 1.51 7.95
C VAL A 451 -23.35 0.93 6.94
N THR A 452 -23.32 1.45 5.71
CA THR A 452 -22.37 1.00 4.69
C THR A 452 -20.92 1.22 5.11
N MET A 453 -20.60 2.44 5.54
CA MET A 453 -19.26 2.82 5.99
C MET A 453 -18.84 1.97 7.20
N ARG A 454 -19.73 1.82 8.19
CA ARG A 454 -19.45 1.12 9.43
C ARG A 454 -19.29 -0.39 9.22
N LEU A 455 -20.08 -0.98 8.33
CA LEU A 455 -19.92 -2.37 7.93
C LEU A 455 -18.60 -2.59 7.19
N HIS A 456 -18.20 -1.68 6.30
CA HIS A 456 -16.90 -1.75 5.65
C HIS A 456 -15.75 -1.73 6.68
N PHE A 457 -15.80 -0.84 7.68
CA PHE A 457 -14.82 -0.81 8.76
C PHE A 457 -14.84 -2.06 9.62
N PHE A 458 -16.02 -2.61 9.92
CA PHE A 458 -16.17 -3.84 10.68
C PHE A 458 -15.56 -5.04 9.94
N VAL A 459 -15.92 -5.23 8.67
CA VAL A 459 -15.36 -6.28 7.80
C VAL A 459 -13.85 -6.15 7.66
N LYS A 460 -13.35 -4.92 7.51
CA LYS A 460 -11.90 -4.63 7.46
C LYS A 460 -11.22 -5.03 8.78
N GLY A 461 -11.83 -4.74 9.93
CA GLY A 461 -11.34 -5.15 11.24
C GLY A 461 -11.28 -6.67 11.40
N GLU A 462 -12.36 -7.37 11.05
CA GLU A 462 -12.44 -8.84 11.12
C GLU A 462 -11.49 -9.52 10.13
N ASN A 463 -11.29 -8.97 8.93
CA ASN A 463 -10.30 -9.50 7.99
C ASN A 463 -8.88 -9.31 8.51
N LYS A 464 -8.57 -8.17 9.12
CA LYS A 464 -7.27 -7.92 9.74
C LYS A 464 -7.00 -8.88 10.90
N SER A 465 -7.97 -9.10 11.79
CA SER A 465 -7.83 -10.04 12.92
C SER A 465 -7.61 -11.48 12.43
N ASN A 466 -8.37 -11.90 11.40
CA ASN A 466 -8.20 -13.21 10.77
C ASN A 466 -6.82 -13.38 10.12
N LEU A 467 -6.32 -12.36 9.41
CA LEU A 467 -4.98 -12.37 8.82
C LEU A 467 -3.89 -12.46 9.89
N LEU A 468 -4.02 -11.71 10.98
CA LEU A 468 -3.10 -11.77 12.11
C LEU A 468 -3.12 -13.15 12.78
N ARG A 469 -4.30 -13.76 12.96
CA ARG A 469 -4.44 -15.12 13.50
C ARG A 469 -3.74 -16.14 12.60
N LYS A 470 -3.93 -16.07 11.28
CA LYS A 470 -3.24 -16.95 10.31
C LYS A 470 -1.72 -16.76 10.36
N ARG A 471 -1.24 -15.52 10.43
CA ARG A 471 0.20 -15.21 10.58
C ARG A 471 0.78 -15.76 11.87
N ASN A 472 0.09 -15.60 12.99
CA ASN A 472 0.54 -16.12 14.28
C ASN A 472 0.55 -17.66 14.29
N SER A 473 -0.49 -18.30 13.75
CA SER A 473 -0.51 -19.76 13.59
C SER A 473 0.65 -20.25 12.71
N ALA A 474 0.96 -19.57 11.60
CA ALA A 474 2.11 -19.90 10.76
C ALA A 474 3.45 -19.68 11.48
N LYS A 475 3.57 -18.66 12.35
CA LYS A 475 4.75 -18.47 13.21
C LYS A 475 4.90 -19.61 14.22
N HIS A 476 3.83 -20.00 14.90
CA HIS A 476 3.83 -21.13 15.84
C HIS A 476 4.20 -22.45 15.14
N LEU A 477 3.69 -22.69 13.92
CA LEU A 477 4.05 -23.86 13.11
C LEU A 477 5.53 -23.87 12.71
N LYS A 478 6.15 -22.70 12.49
CA LYS A 478 7.59 -22.61 12.22
C LYS A 478 8.41 -22.88 13.49
N LEU A 479 7.98 -22.34 14.63
CA LEU A 479 8.62 -22.58 15.93
C LEU A 479 8.51 -24.04 16.36
N SER A 480 7.37 -24.70 16.12
CA SER A 480 7.18 -26.11 16.43
C SER A 480 7.95 -27.07 15.51
N ARG A 481 8.63 -26.56 14.48
CA ARG A 481 9.53 -27.33 13.60
C ARG A 481 11.01 -27.10 13.95
N LEU A 482 11.29 -26.17 14.86
CA LEU A 482 12.63 -25.86 15.37
C LEU A 482 12.90 -26.56 16.70
N ASN A 483 11.84 -26.93 17.43
CA ASN A 483 11.85 -27.90 18.53
C ASN A 483 11.49 -29.27 17.99
#